data_AF-A0A936DJL5-F1
#
_entry.id   AF-A0A936DJL5-F1
#
_cell.length_a   1.000
_cell.length_b   1.000
_cell.length_c   1.000
_cell.angle_alpha   90.00
_cell.angle_beta   90.00
_cell.angle_gamma   90.00
#
_symmetry.space_group_name_H-M   'P 1'
#
loop_
_entity.id
_entity.type
_entity.pdbx_description
1 polymer ?
#
loop_
_entity_poly.entity_id
_entity_poly.type
_entity_poly.pdbx_seq_one_letter_code
_entity_poly.pdbx_strand_id
1 'polypeptide(L)'
;MLKVLHDNYRLVRRVLPHPVWFSQLTGIHPRVAGNVLAGIRKVSLRHLMRISESFALEAWELQLPRCGVLDAMDSMNLARQAWLRLRLARWGSCRAACQRFPGLGLKTIHGLLKPGAIVSPLMCQLVARHTGWTLPPGLLEAHRQNSELRVTDVHRLLDRLRLENHRVVSPDVLPKRTTLRMIAVAAEIRFAPKHHANLQAWIRTGQINPAIKSHRDWLLHTLREQLSCGQLSAEEVASLRRLVARRRWAKVQPLCAPAASSTLADSRPSQTLHQKSGVWSALSMTNPTMV
;
A
#
# COMPACT_ATOMS: atom_id res chain seq x y z
N MET A 1 18.41 -20.48 -8.67
CA MET A 1 18.45 -19.47 -7.59
C MET A 1 17.34 -18.41 -7.68
N LEU A 2 17.21 -17.64 -8.78
CA LEU A 2 16.20 -16.56 -8.89
C LEU A 2 14.73 -17.03 -8.77
N LYS A 3 14.40 -18.22 -9.30
CA LYS A 3 13.06 -18.83 -9.18
C LYS A 3 12.70 -19.13 -7.72
N VAL A 4 13.62 -19.77 -6.99
CA VAL A 4 13.45 -20.11 -5.56
C VAL A 4 13.22 -18.85 -4.71
N LEU A 5 14.04 -17.81 -4.91
CA LEU A 5 13.88 -16.54 -4.21
C LEU A 5 12.52 -15.90 -4.49
N HIS A 6 12.09 -15.92 -5.75
CA HIS A 6 10.79 -15.38 -6.15
C HIS A 6 9.62 -16.17 -5.54
N ASP A 7 9.69 -17.49 -5.50
CA ASP A 7 8.65 -18.35 -4.94
C ASP A 7 8.58 -18.19 -3.41
N ASN A 8 9.74 -18.14 -2.74
CA ASN A 8 9.85 -17.83 -1.32
C ASN A 8 9.28 -16.44 -1.00
N TYR A 9 9.47 -15.47 -1.88
CA TYR A 9 8.88 -14.15 -1.71
C TYR A 9 7.36 -14.16 -1.86
N ARG A 10 6.82 -14.91 -2.84
CA ARG A 10 5.36 -15.06 -2.99
C ARG A 10 4.73 -15.60 -1.72
N LEU A 11 5.38 -16.53 -1.04
CA LEU A 11 4.96 -17.03 0.27
C LEU A 11 5.02 -15.94 1.34
N VAL A 12 6.13 -15.18 1.43
CA VAL A 12 6.27 -14.08 2.40
C VAL A 12 5.18 -13.01 2.20
N ARG A 13 4.83 -12.66 0.97
CA ARG A 13 3.74 -11.69 0.71
C ARG A 13 2.40 -12.11 1.29
N ARG A 14 2.11 -13.42 1.32
CA ARG A 14 0.84 -13.94 1.84
C ARG A 14 0.70 -13.79 3.35
N VAL A 15 1.82 -13.61 4.06
CA VAL A 15 1.86 -13.58 5.53
C VAL A 15 2.13 -12.20 6.10
N LEU A 16 2.48 -11.20 5.27
CA LEU A 16 2.69 -9.81 5.71
C LEU A 16 1.39 -8.98 5.55
N PRO A 17 0.94 -8.25 6.60
CA PRO A 17 -0.41 -7.69 6.67
C PRO A 17 -0.72 -6.51 5.74
N HIS A 18 0.24 -5.63 5.46
CA HIS A 18 -0.07 -4.34 4.84
C HIS A 18 1.12 -3.63 4.16
N PRO A 19 0.91 -2.89 3.06
CA PRO A 19 1.95 -2.13 2.34
C PRO A 19 2.74 -1.13 3.17
N VAL A 20 2.11 -0.46 4.13
CA VAL A 20 2.80 0.55 4.95
C VAL A 20 3.81 -0.12 5.89
N TRP A 21 3.40 -1.21 6.53
CA TRP A 21 4.31 -1.95 7.40
C TRP A 21 5.41 -2.65 6.58
N PHE A 22 5.06 -3.22 5.42
CA PHE A 22 6.06 -3.72 4.47
C PHE A 22 7.06 -2.64 4.05
N SER A 23 6.58 -1.42 3.77
CA SER A 23 7.40 -0.27 3.45
C SER A 23 8.36 0.10 4.56
N GLN A 24 7.91 0.08 5.82
CA GLN A 24 8.76 0.31 6.99
C GLN A 24 9.82 -0.78 7.15
N LEU A 25 9.44 -2.05 7.04
CA LEU A 25 10.37 -3.18 7.09
C LEU A 25 11.46 -3.09 6.04
N THR A 26 11.09 -2.81 4.79
CA THR A 26 12.03 -2.91 3.67
C THR A 26 12.68 -1.59 3.29
N GLY A 27 12.32 -0.48 3.96
CA GLY A 27 12.83 0.86 3.67
C GLY A 27 12.44 1.39 2.29
N ILE A 28 11.36 0.87 1.67
CA ILE A 28 10.89 1.32 0.35
C ILE A 28 9.64 2.16 0.48
N HIS A 29 9.35 3.02 -0.48
CA HIS A 29 8.17 3.89 -0.43
C HIS A 29 6.84 3.09 -0.36
N PRO A 30 5.81 3.52 0.43
CA PRO A 30 4.55 2.79 0.61
C PRO A 30 3.80 2.43 -0.68
N ARG A 31 3.86 3.30 -1.70
CA ARG A 31 3.28 3.03 -3.03
C ARG A 31 3.98 1.87 -3.73
N VAL A 32 5.31 1.79 -3.61
CA VAL A 32 6.10 0.70 -4.20
C VAL A 32 5.81 -0.58 -3.43
N ALA A 33 5.79 -0.54 -2.11
CA ALA A 33 5.38 -1.66 -1.27
C ALA A 33 3.98 -2.19 -1.63
N GLY A 34 3.02 -1.29 -1.90
CA GLY A 34 1.68 -1.67 -2.34
C GLY A 34 1.69 -2.42 -3.67
N ASN A 35 2.42 -1.91 -4.66
CA ASN A 35 2.55 -2.56 -5.96
C ASN A 35 3.27 -3.91 -5.88
N VAL A 36 4.26 -4.04 -4.99
CA VAL A 36 4.98 -5.29 -4.79
C VAL A 36 4.08 -6.32 -4.10
N LEU A 37 3.37 -5.93 -3.03
CA LEU A 37 2.41 -6.82 -2.34
C LEU A 37 1.21 -7.20 -3.22
N ALA A 38 0.80 -6.34 -4.15
CA ALA A 38 -0.22 -6.64 -5.16
C ALA A 38 0.32 -7.49 -6.32
N GLY A 39 1.64 -7.64 -6.46
CA GLY A 39 2.27 -8.44 -7.51
C GLY A 39 2.38 -7.73 -8.85
N ILE A 40 2.09 -6.43 -8.88
CA ILE A 40 2.23 -5.56 -10.04
C ILE A 40 3.71 -5.29 -10.33
N ARG A 41 4.54 -5.19 -9.29
CA ARG A 41 5.99 -4.98 -9.42
C ARG A 41 6.79 -6.24 -9.08
N LYS A 42 7.86 -6.44 -9.84
CA LYS A 42 8.88 -7.46 -9.56
C LYS A 42 9.58 -7.17 -8.24
N VAL A 43 10.12 -8.25 -7.67
CA VAL A 43 10.71 -8.29 -6.35
C VAL A 43 12.22 -8.22 -6.52
N SER A 44 12.88 -7.36 -5.76
CA SER A 44 14.35 -7.32 -5.72
C SER A 44 14.88 -8.20 -4.58
N LEU A 45 16.09 -8.73 -4.76
CA LEU A 45 16.84 -9.43 -3.71
C LEU A 45 16.96 -8.58 -2.44
N ARG A 46 17.10 -7.26 -2.59
CA ARG A 46 17.14 -6.30 -1.49
C ARG A 46 15.90 -6.38 -0.58
N HIS A 47 14.70 -6.57 -1.13
CA HIS A 47 13.49 -6.70 -0.30
C HIS A 47 13.54 -7.96 0.56
N LEU A 48 14.02 -9.07 0.01
CA LEU A 48 14.13 -10.34 0.72
C LEU A 48 15.16 -10.25 1.85
N MET A 49 16.34 -9.68 1.58
CA MET A 49 17.38 -9.51 2.59
C MET A 49 16.92 -8.63 3.76
N ARG A 50 16.21 -7.52 3.48
CA ARG A 50 15.64 -6.67 4.54
C ARG A 50 14.63 -7.39 5.42
N ILE A 51 13.78 -8.22 4.84
CA ILE A 51 12.84 -9.05 5.61
C ILE A 51 13.59 -10.09 6.43
N SER A 52 14.64 -10.70 5.85
CA SER A 52 15.54 -11.62 6.54
C SER A 52 16.13 -10.98 7.80
N GLU A 53 16.75 -9.82 7.61
CA GLU A 53 17.37 -9.04 8.67
C GLU A 53 16.35 -8.67 9.74
N SER A 54 15.17 -8.20 9.33
CA SER A 54 14.13 -7.74 10.25
C SER A 54 13.61 -8.85 11.16
N PHE A 55 13.58 -10.11 10.71
CA PHE A 55 13.08 -11.25 11.46
C PHE A 55 14.15 -12.24 11.91
N ALA A 56 15.43 -11.82 11.80
CA ALA A 56 16.58 -12.68 12.05
C ALA A 56 16.50 -14.03 11.30
N LEU A 57 15.97 -14.05 10.08
CA LEU A 57 16.09 -15.23 9.20
C LEU A 57 17.51 -15.30 8.67
N GLU A 58 18.08 -16.49 8.66
CA GLU A 58 19.43 -16.69 8.15
C GLU A 58 19.46 -16.49 6.63
N ALA A 59 20.53 -15.88 6.12
CA ALA A 59 20.62 -15.54 4.69
C ALA A 59 20.56 -16.77 3.78
N TRP A 60 21.04 -17.92 4.26
CA TRP A 60 20.98 -19.20 3.54
C TRP A 60 19.57 -19.81 3.54
N GLU A 61 18.74 -19.58 4.57
CA GLU A 61 17.37 -20.11 4.66
C GLU A 61 16.46 -19.57 3.55
N LEU A 62 16.74 -18.34 3.08
CA LEU A 62 15.98 -17.74 1.98
C LEU A 62 16.40 -18.25 0.59
N GLN A 63 17.56 -18.88 0.50
CA GLN A 63 18.09 -19.46 -0.74
C GLN A 63 17.63 -20.91 -0.95
N LEU A 64 17.21 -21.58 0.13
CA LEU A 64 16.65 -22.93 0.07
C LEU A 64 15.21 -22.90 -0.45
N PRO A 65 14.79 -23.90 -1.26
CA PRO A 65 13.38 -24.14 -1.52
C PRO A 65 12.63 -24.31 -0.20
N ARG A 66 11.36 -23.87 -0.17
CA ARG A 66 10.45 -24.19 0.94
C ARG A 66 9.55 -25.36 0.57
N CYS A 67 9.38 -26.31 1.49
CA CYS A 67 8.43 -27.41 1.38
C CYS A 67 7.18 -27.13 2.21
N GLY A 68 6.08 -27.79 1.85
CA GLY A 68 4.79 -27.57 2.47
C GLY A 68 3.97 -26.48 1.79
N VAL A 69 2.69 -26.41 2.14
CA VAL A 69 1.73 -25.46 1.57
C VAL A 69 1.18 -24.61 2.71
N LEU A 70 1.09 -23.29 2.51
CA LEU A 70 0.27 -22.44 3.39
C LEU A 70 -1.19 -22.79 3.17
N ASP A 71 -1.73 -23.66 4.02
CA ASP A 71 -3.13 -24.04 3.98
C ASP A 71 -4.01 -23.03 4.73
N ALA A 72 -5.01 -22.49 4.02
CA ALA A 72 -5.99 -21.59 4.61
C ALA A 72 -7.05 -22.32 5.45
N MET A 73 -7.15 -23.63 5.27
CA MET A 73 -8.06 -24.50 6.03
C MET A 73 -7.36 -25.17 7.22
N ASP A 74 -6.06 -24.90 7.42
CA ASP A 74 -5.36 -25.35 8.61
C ASP A 74 -6.07 -24.90 9.89
N SER A 75 -6.14 -25.81 10.86
CA SER A 75 -6.84 -25.61 12.13
C SER A 75 -6.40 -24.34 12.86
N MET A 76 -5.10 -24.01 12.83
CA MET A 76 -4.57 -22.81 13.48
C MET A 76 -4.91 -21.54 12.68
N ASN A 77 -4.91 -21.60 11.36
CA ASN A 77 -5.40 -20.48 10.54
C ASN A 77 -6.88 -20.20 10.81
N LEU A 78 -7.71 -21.24 10.88
CA LEU A 78 -9.13 -21.14 11.22
C LEU A 78 -9.34 -20.56 12.62
N ALA A 79 -8.55 -21.01 13.61
CA ALA A 79 -8.58 -20.46 14.97
C ALA A 79 -8.25 -18.97 15.01
N ARG A 80 -7.22 -18.53 14.26
CA ARG A 80 -6.86 -17.10 14.13
C ARG A 80 -7.96 -16.29 13.47
N GLN A 81 -8.58 -16.80 12.40
CA GLN A 81 -9.74 -16.15 11.78
C GLN A 81 -10.91 -16.05 12.75
N ALA A 82 -11.22 -17.12 13.48
CA ALA A 82 -12.31 -17.15 14.46
C ALA A 82 -12.08 -16.14 15.58
N TRP A 83 -10.85 -16.04 16.11
CA TRP A 83 -10.47 -15.01 17.08
C TRP A 83 -10.71 -13.60 16.52
N LEU A 84 -10.27 -13.32 15.28
CA LEU A 84 -10.51 -12.02 14.64
C LEU A 84 -12.01 -11.72 14.49
N ARG A 85 -12.81 -12.67 14.03
CA ARG A 85 -14.27 -12.53 13.89
C ARG A 85 -14.92 -12.21 15.25
N LEU A 86 -14.57 -12.98 16.28
CA LEU A 86 -15.10 -12.79 17.63
C LEU A 86 -14.79 -11.39 18.18
N ARG A 87 -13.54 -10.92 18.02
CA ARG A 87 -13.15 -9.58 18.49
C ARG A 87 -13.85 -8.46 17.73
N LEU A 88 -14.05 -8.61 16.42
CA LEU A 88 -14.72 -7.62 15.60
C LEU A 88 -16.25 -7.59 15.84
N ALA A 89 -16.86 -8.74 16.12
CA ALA A 89 -18.29 -8.87 16.40
C ALA A 89 -18.72 -8.06 17.64
N ARG A 90 -17.84 -7.90 18.64
CA ARG A 90 -18.09 -7.06 19.84
C ARG A 90 -18.36 -5.58 19.51
N TRP A 91 -18.01 -5.13 18.31
CA TRP A 91 -18.25 -3.76 17.83
C TRP A 91 -19.37 -3.69 16.79
N GLY A 92 -20.12 -4.77 16.59
CA GLY A 92 -21.23 -4.89 15.63
C GLY A 92 -20.78 -5.06 14.17
N SER A 93 -19.75 -4.35 13.72
CA SER A 93 -19.22 -4.50 12.35
C SER A 93 -17.72 -4.20 12.24
N CYS A 94 -17.10 -4.72 11.18
CA CYS A 94 -15.71 -4.38 10.82
C CYS A 94 -15.52 -2.88 10.64
N ARG A 95 -16.51 -2.18 10.06
CA ARG A 95 -16.46 -0.73 9.86
C ARG A 95 -16.42 0.01 11.19
N ALA A 96 -17.31 -0.35 12.12
CA ALA A 96 -17.36 0.25 13.45
C ALA A 96 -16.07 -0.02 14.24
N ALA A 97 -15.55 -1.26 14.20
CA ALA A 97 -14.26 -1.58 14.81
C ALA A 97 -13.11 -0.73 14.22
N CYS A 98 -13.03 -0.59 12.90
CA CYS A 98 -11.99 0.24 12.25
C CYS A 98 -12.14 1.74 12.53
N GLN A 99 -13.36 2.23 12.84
CA GLN A 99 -13.58 3.59 13.31
C GLN A 99 -13.09 3.76 14.75
N ARG A 100 -13.32 2.77 15.60
CA ARG A 100 -12.87 2.77 17.00
C ARG A 100 -11.35 2.66 17.15
N PHE A 101 -10.70 1.92 16.25
CA PHE A 101 -9.24 1.73 16.22
C PHE A 101 -8.65 2.29 14.91
N PRO A 102 -8.41 3.63 14.85
CA PRO A 102 -7.84 4.27 13.67
C PRO A 102 -6.45 3.72 13.36
N GLY A 103 -6.35 2.92 12.29
CA GLY A 103 -5.12 2.21 11.94
C GLY A 103 -5.41 0.80 11.42
N LEU A 104 -6.50 0.19 11.89
CA LEU A 104 -7.05 -1.01 11.27
C LEU A 104 -7.56 -0.68 9.86
N GLY A 105 -6.87 -1.21 8.85
CA GLY A 105 -7.27 -1.03 7.46
C GLY A 105 -8.55 -1.81 7.17
N LEU A 106 -9.70 -1.14 7.00
CA LEU A 106 -10.98 -1.79 6.69
C LEU A 106 -10.88 -2.80 5.53
N LYS A 107 -10.18 -2.45 4.46
CA LYS A 107 -9.97 -3.36 3.31
C LYS A 107 -9.13 -4.60 3.70
N THR A 108 -8.10 -4.41 4.52
CA THR A 108 -7.25 -5.49 5.02
C THR A 108 -8.03 -6.41 5.93
N ILE A 109 -8.70 -5.87 6.95
CA ILE A 109 -9.53 -6.65 7.88
C ILE A 109 -10.60 -7.42 7.12
N HIS A 110 -11.34 -6.77 6.23
CA HIS A 110 -12.35 -7.46 5.42
C HIS A 110 -11.73 -8.56 4.55
N GLY A 111 -10.52 -8.35 4.01
CA GLY A 111 -9.77 -9.37 3.28
C GLY A 111 -9.38 -10.57 4.13
N LEU A 112 -8.92 -10.35 5.35
CA LEU A 112 -8.54 -11.42 6.30
C LEU A 112 -9.73 -12.26 6.77
N LEU A 113 -10.95 -11.72 6.72
CA LEU A 113 -12.16 -12.43 7.10
C LEU A 113 -12.78 -13.27 5.97
N LYS A 114 -12.28 -13.15 4.74
CA LYS A 114 -12.79 -13.94 3.62
C LYS A 114 -12.45 -15.42 3.78
N PRO A 115 -13.33 -16.33 3.31
CA PRO A 115 -12.98 -17.74 3.17
C PRO A 115 -11.68 -17.90 2.35
N GLY A 116 -10.81 -18.81 2.78
CA GLY A 116 -9.52 -19.05 2.11
C GLY A 116 -8.43 -17.99 2.36
N ALA A 117 -8.67 -16.99 3.22
CA ALA A 117 -7.64 -16.02 3.60
C ALA A 117 -6.62 -16.63 4.58
N ILE A 118 -5.34 -16.33 4.37
CA ILE A 118 -4.29 -16.65 5.35
C ILE A 118 -4.22 -15.54 6.38
N VAL A 119 -4.35 -15.92 7.65
CA VAL A 119 -4.14 -15.07 8.81
C VAL A 119 -2.90 -15.57 9.55
N SER A 120 -1.78 -14.87 9.36
CA SER A 120 -0.51 -15.26 9.98
C SER A 120 -0.45 -14.86 11.47
N PRO A 121 0.41 -15.51 12.28
CA PRO A 121 0.66 -15.11 13.67
C PRO A 121 1.00 -13.62 13.80
N LEU A 122 1.85 -13.12 12.89
CA LEU A 122 2.23 -11.72 12.80
C LEU A 122 1.03 -10.78 12.64
N MET A 123 0.05 -11.13 11.80
CA MET A 123 -1.16 -10.34 11.62
C MET A 123 -1.95 -10.24 12.93
N CYS A 124 -2.12 -11.36 13.63
CA CYS A 124 -2.79 -11.40 14.93
C CYS A 124 -2.06 -10.53 15.97
N GLN A 125 -0.74 -10.65 16.07
CA GLN A 125 0.09 -9.87 16.99
C GLN A 125 0.01 -8.36 16.72
N LEU A 126 0.04 -7.95 15.45
CA LEU A 126 -0.07 -6.54 15.08
C LEU A 126 -1.46 -5.97 15.38
N VAL A 127 -2.52 -6.73 15.10
CA VAL A 127 -3.88 -6.33 15.45
C VAL A 127 -4.01 -6.20 16.97
N ALA A 128 -3.60 -7.23 17.71
CA ALA A 128 -3.66 -7.25 19.17
C ALA A 128 -2.90 -6.08 19.81
N ARG A 129 -1.66 -5.81 19.37
CA ARG A 129 -0.85 -4.68 19.85
C ARG A 129 -1.51 -3.34 19.54
N HIS A 130 -2.11 -3.19 18.37
CA HIS A 130 -2.76 -1.94 17.97
C HIS A 130 -4.06 -1.67 18.73
N THR A 131 -4.84 -2.71 18.99
CA THR A 131 -6.16 -2.59 19.62
C THR A 131 -6.14 -2.79 21.14
N GLY A 132 -5.02 -3.29 21.69
CA GLY A 132 -4.91 -3.73 23.08
C GLY A 132 -5.66 -5.05 23.36
N TRP A 133 -6.04 -5.82 22.35
CA TRP A 133 -6.77 -7.07 22.55
C TRP A 133 -5.85 -8.19 23.03
N THR A 134 -6.31 -8.96 24.02
CA THR A 134 -5.60 -10.14 24.50
C THR A 134 -5.62 -11.26 23.45
N LEU A 135 -4.43 -11.80 23.19
CA LEU A 135 -4.24 -13.01 22.38
C LEU A 135 -4.38 -14.25 23.28
N PRO A 136 -5.20 -15.24 22.90
CA PRO A 136 -5.23 -16.54 23.55
C PRO A 136 -3.85 -17.21 23.51
N PRO A 137 -3.47 -17.96 24.57
CA PRO A 137 -2.30 -18.83 24.53
C PRO A 137 -2.45 -19.86 23.41
N GLY A 138 -1.35 -20.23 22.76
CA GLY A 138 -1.34 -21.17 21.64
C GLY A 138 -1.78 -20.61 20.28
N LEU A 139 -2.52 -19.49 20.21
CA LEU A 139 -3.06 -18.97 18.94
C LEU A 139 -1.98 -18.66 17.88
N LEU A 140 -0.76 -18.35 18.33
CA LEU A 140 0.35 -17.96 17.48
C LEU A 140 1.22 -19.14 17.01
N GLU A 141 1.03 -20.32 17.60
CA GLU A 141 1.85 -21.49 17.28
C GLU A 141 1.50 -22.00 15.88
N ALA A 142 2.52 -22.36 15.09
CA ALA A 142 2.30 -23.13 13.88
C ALA A 142 2.28 -24.62 14.22
N HIS A 143 1.39 -25.38 13.56
CA HIS A 143 1.46 -26.83 13.62
C HIS A 143 2.74 -27.28 12.92
N ARG A 144 3.63 -27.95 13.65
CA ARG A 144 4.88 -28.47 13.09
C ARG A 144 4.60 -29.82 12.44
N GLN A 145 4.79 -29.91 11.13
CA GLN A 145 4.85 -31.19 10.46
C GLN A 145 6.33 -31.61 10.42
N ASN A 146 6.63 -32.81 10.90
CA ASN A 146 7.99 -33.35 10.83
C ASN A 146 8.36 -33.55 9.35
N SER A 147 9.37 -32.83 8.88
CA SER A 147 9.94 -32.99 7.54
C SER A 147 11.43 -33.28 7.67
N GLU A 148 11.85 -34.44 7.14
CA GLU A 148 13.22 -34.97 7.25
C GLU A 148 14.16 -34.51 6.12
N LEU A 149 13.83 -33.48 5.35
CA LEU A 149 14.65 -33.04 4.22
C LEU A 149 15.43 -31.74 4.52
N ARG A 150 16.54 -31.52 3.80
CA ARG A 150 17.32 -30.25 3.75
C ARG A 150 16.54 -29.08 3.10
N VAL A 151 15.24 -29.01 3.33
CA VAL A 151 14.30 -28.03 2.77
C VAL A 151 13.66 -27.32 3.95
N THR A 152 13.50 -26.00 3.88
CA THR A 152 12.93 -25.23 5.00
C THR A 152 11.41 -25.34 4.96
N ASP A 153 10.80 -25.86 6.01
CA ASP A 153 9.34 -25.94 6.12
C ASP A 153 8.69 -24.54 6.12
N VAL A 154 7.60 -24.38 5.35
CA VAL A 154 6.74 -23.21 5.35
C VAL A 154 6.17 -22.90 6.74
N HIS A 155 5.90 -23.89 7.58
CA HIS A 155 5.41 -23.64 8.95
C HIS A 155 6.52 -23.05 9.85
N ARG A 156 7.77 -23.46 9.64
CA ARG A 156 8.94 -22.83 10.29
C ARG A 156 9.08 -21.35 9.90
N LEU A 157 8.72 -20.97 8.68
CA LEU A 157 8.65 -19.55 8.30
C LEU A 157 7.60 -18.79 9.13
N LEU A 158 6.40 -19.37 9.34
CA LEU A 158 5.35 -18.74 10.13
C LEU A 158 5.80 -18.55 11.59
N ASP A 159 6.47 -19.55 12.16
CA ASP A 159 7.05 -19.48 13.51
C ASP A 159 8.09 -18.36 13.61
N ARG A 160 8.95 -18.19 12.59
CA ARG A 160 9.98 -17.15 12.59
C ARG A 160 9.41 -15.75 12.34
N LEU A 161 8.36 -15.64 11.53
CA LEU A 161 7.65 -14.37 11.28
C LEU A 161 6.69 -14.05 12.44
N ARG A 162 7.24 -13.80 13.61
CA ARG A 162 6.55 -13.32 14.82
C ARG A 162 7.16 -12.01 15.27
N LEU A 163 6.37 -11.15 15.93
CA LEU A 163 6.87 -9.88 16.48
C LEU A 163 7.97 -10.06 17.53
N GLU A 164 8.01 -11.20 18.23
CA GLU A 164 9.08 -11.50 19.20
C GLU A 164 10.44 -11.72 18.52
N ASN A 165 10.43 -12.22 17.28
CA ASN A 165 11.62 -12.46 16.47
C ASN A 165 11.98 -11.25 15.61
N HIS A 166 11.15 -10.20 15.66
CA HIS A 166 11.40 -8.98 14.92
C HIS A 166 12.44 -8.13 15.65
N ARG A 167 13.57 -7.83 14.97
CA ARG A 167 14.57 -6.86 15.44
C ARG A 167 13.87 -5.52 15.61
N VAL A 168 13.70 -5.08 16.85
CA VAL A 168 12.81 -3.98 17.25
C VAL A 168 12.92 -2.78 16.32
N VAL A 169 11.81 -2.42 15.65
CA VAL A 169 11.64 -1.11 14.99
C VAL A 169 10.44 -0.43 15.64
N SER A 170 10.79 0.60 16.42
CA SER A 170 9.99 1.62 17.08
C SER A 170 8.86 1.19 18.05
N PRO A 171 8.78 1.78 19.26
CA PRO A 171 7.59 1.74 20.10
C PRO A 171 6.40 2.51 19.50
N ASP A 172 6.58 3.23 18.40
CA ASP A 172 5.54 4.02 17.77
C ASP A 172 4.30 3.21 17.40
N VAL A 173 3.14 3.80 17.70
CA VAL A 173 1.84 3.41 17.14
C VAL A 173 2.00 3.30 15.62
N LEU A 174 1.58 2.16 15.05
CA LEU A 174 1.58 1.92 13.60
C LEU A 174 1.25 3.22 12.86
N PRO A 175 2.06 3.64 11.87
CA PRO A 175 1.87 4.93 11.22
C PRO A 175 0.45 5.02 10.68
N LYS A 176 -0.23 6.13 11.01
CA LYS A 176 -1.58 6.41 10.51
C LYS A 176 -1.60 6.14 9.00
N ARG A 177 -2.58 5.37 8.54
CA ARG A 177 -2.77 5.01 7.12
C ARG A 177 -2.50 6.24 6.25
N THR A 178 -1.66 6.10 5.23
CA THR A 178 -1.43 7.17 4.25
C THR A 178 -2.77 7.58 3.66
N THR A 179 -3.29 8.72 4.09
CA THR A 179 -4.54 9.26 3.56
C THR A 179 -4.27 9.91 2.21
N LEU A 180 -5.27 10.01 1.34
CA LEU A 180 -5.17 10.78 0.08
C LEU A 180 -4.61 12.19 0.33
N ARG A 181 -4.94 12.75 1.49
CA ARG A 181 -4.39 14.00 2.01
C ARG A 181 -2.86 13.97 2.15
N MET A 182 -2.30 12.92 2.72
CA MET A 182 -0.85 12.79 2.94
C MET A 182 -0.04 12.71 1.65
N ILE A 183 -0.64 12.39 0.51
CA ILE A 183 0.02 12.38 -0.80
C ILE A 183 -0.59 13.39 -1.80
N ALA A 184 -1.43 14.29 -1.30
CA ALA A 184 -2.14 15.25 -2.14
C ALA A 184 -1.18 16.22 -2.84
N VAL A 185 -0.02 16.51 -2.23
CA VAL A 185 0.99 17.41 -2.75
C VAL A 185 2.33 16.70 -2.91
N ALA A 186 3.20 17.26 -3.76
CA ALA A 186 4.56 16.78 -3.99
C ALA A 186 5.35 16.64 -2.68
N ALA A 187 6.35 15.74 -2.67
CA ALA A 187 7.15 15.47 -1.48
C ALA A 187 7.87 16.73 -0.98
N GLU A 188 8.43 17.53 -1.90
CA GLU A 188 9.10 18.81 -1.61
C GLU A 188 8.21 19.75 -0.79
N ILE A 189 6.96 19.93 -1.21
CA ILE A 189 5.96 20.78 -0.53
C ILE A 189 5.56 20.18 0.83
N ARG A 190 5.42 18.85 0.89
CA ARG A 190 4.98 18.14 2.10
C ARG A 190 6.00 18.27 3.24
N PHE A 191 7.28 18.15 2.91
CA PHE A 191 8.36 18.16 3.89
C PHE A 191 8.93 19.55 4.13
N ALA A 192 8.67 20.52 3.24
CA ALA A 192 9.08 21.91 3.43
C ALA A 192 8.44 22.55 4.69
N PRO A 193 9.06 23.62 5.23
CA PRO A 193 8.51 24.42 6.32
C PRO A 193 7.17 25.06 5.94
N LYS A 194 6.18 25.00 6.85
CA LYS A 194 4.79 25.42 6.60
C LYS A 194 4.49 26.83 7.12
N HIS A 195 5.44 27.75 6.99
CA HIS A 195 5.25 29.14 7.36
C HIS A 195 4.34 29.88 6.37
N HIS A 196 3.76 31.00 6.82
CA HIS A 196 2.76 31.75 6.07
C HIS A 196 3.22 32.10 4.64
N ALA A 197 4.45 32.59 4.47
CA ALA A 197 5.02 32.96 3.18
C ALA A 197 5.09 31.79 2.18
N ASN A 198 5.55 30.62 2.62
CA ASN A 198 5.67 29.43 1.78
C ASN A 198 4.30 28.94 1.31
N LEU A 199 3.34 28.84 2.24
CA LEU A 199 1.97 28.43 1.93
C LEU A 199 1.32 29.40 0.94
N GLN A 200 1.52 30.70 1.14
CA GLN A 200 1.00 31.74 0.25
C GLN A 200 1.64 31.64 -1.15
N ALA A 201 2.96 31.43 -1.22
CA ALA A 201 3.69 31.28 -2.47
C ALA A 201 3.20 30.07 -3.26
N TRP A 202 3.10 28.89 -2.64
CA TRP A 202 2.63 27.66 -3.29
C TRP A 202 1.21 27.78 -3.83
N ILE A 203 0.33 28.50 -3.15
CA ILE A 203 -1.04 28.75 -3.64
C ILE A 203 -1.01 29.72 -4.83
N ARG A 204 -0.18 30.77 -4.78
CA ARG A 204 -0.10 31.79 -5.84
C ARG A 204 0.49 31.25 -7.13
N THR A 205 1.57 30.45 -7.03
CA THR A 205 2.27 29.83 -8.17
C THR A 205 1.53 28.62 -8.73
N GLY A 206 0.49 28.14 -8.06
CA GLY A 206 -0.31 26.99 -8.51
C GLY A 206 0.30 25.62 -8.20
N GLN A 207 1.45 25.58 -7.51
CA GLN A 207 2.04 24.34 -6.98
C GLN A 207 1.08 23.61 -6.02
N ILE A 208 0.24 24.38 -5.30
CA ILE A 208 -0.95 23.86 -4.63
C ILE A 208 -2.17 24.54 -5.26
N ASN A 209 -3.03 23.77 -5.92
CA ASN A 209 -4.24 24.28 -6.53
C ASN A 209 -5.48 24.03 -5.63
N PRO A 210 -6.08 25.08 -5.02
CA PRO A 210 -7.27 24.94 -4.17
C PRO A 210 -8.54 24.45 -4.88
N ALA A 211 -8.58 24.47 -6.21
CA ALA A 211 -9.68 23.90 -6.99
C ALA A 211 -9.68 22.36 -6.93
N ILE A 212 -8.51 21.73 -6.73
CA ILE A 212 -8.38 20.28 -6.59
C ILE A 212 -8.76 19.89 -5.16
N LYS A 213 -9.79 19.05 -5.02
CA LYS A 213 -10.34 18.64 -3.71
C LYS A 213 -9.27 18.12 -2.74
N SER A 214 -8.37 17.24 -3.20
CA SER A 214 -7.31 16.66 -2.36
C SER A 214 -6.29 17.70 -1.87
N HIS A 215 -5.90 18.66 -2.73
CA HIS A 215 -4.99 19.75 -2.36
C HIS A 215 -5.64 20.68 -1.34
N ARG A 216 -6.92 21.01 -1.54
CA ARG A 216 -7.70 21.82 -0.60
C ARG A 216 -7.82 21.15 0.76
N ASP A 217 -8.20 19.88 0.78
CA ASP A 217 -8.38 19.13 2.02
C ASP A 217 -7.04 18.96 2.77
N TRP A 218 -5.93 18.84 2.04
CA TRP A 218 -4.58 18.91 2.62
C TRP A 218 -4.30 20.28 3.24
N LEU A 219 -4.51 21.36 2.48
CA LEU A 219 -4.20 22.70 2.94
C LEU A 219 -5.03 23.11 4.15
N LEU A 220 -6.34 22.85 4.14
CA LEU A 220 -7.22 23.14 5.28
C LEU A 220 -6.80 22.38 6.55
N HIS A 221 -6.28 21.16 6.39
CA HIS A 221 -5.76 20.41 7.51
C HIS A 221 -4.43 20.99 8.01
N THR A 222 -3.48 21.26 7.12
CA THR A 222 -2.20 21.89 7.44
C THR A 222 -2.41 23.20 8.20
N LEU A 223 -3.36 24.04 7.77
CA LEU A 223 -3.70 25.29 8.47
C LEU A 223 -4.23 25.06 9.88
N ARG A 224 -5.05 24.02 10.10
CA ARG A 224 -5.53 23.66 11.44
C ARG A 224 -4.39 23.17 12.33
N GLU A 225 -3.51 22.32 11.79
CA GLU A 225 -2.35 21.81 12.53
C GLU A 225 -1.39 22.94 12.91
N GLN A 226 -1.04 23.82 11.98
CA GLN A 226 -0.13 24.94 12.27
C GLN A 226 -0.72 25.93 13.27
N LEU A 227 -2.04 26.17 13.23
CA LEU A 227 -2.74 26.98 14.25
C LEU A 227 -2.68 26.30 15.63
N SER A 228 -2.98 25.01 15.71
CA SER A 228 -2.94 24.28 16.99
C SER A 228 -1.54 24.18 17.59
N CYS A 229 -0.51 24.21 16.76
CA CYS A 229 0.89 24.18 17.19
C CYS A 229 1.49 25.58 17.41
N GLY A 230 0.70 26.66 17.27
CA GLY A 230 1.16 28.04 17.45
C GLY A 230 2.15 28.54 16.39
N GLN A 231 2.31 27.82 15.28
CA GLN A 231 3.24 28.15 14.19
C GLN A 231 2.66 29.15 13.19
N LEU A 232 1.33 29.33 13.20
CA LEU A 232 0.63 30.38 12.46
C LEU A 232 -0.34 31.09 13.40
N SER A 233 -0.44 32.40 13.26
CA SER A 233 -1.44 33.21 13.96
C SER A 233 -2.83 33.00 13.36
N ALA A 234 -3.87 33.36 14.14
CA ALA A 234 -5.25 33.32 13.64
C ALA A 234 -5.45 34.20 12.41
N GLU A 235 -4.77 35.35 12.35
CA GLU A 235 -4.82 36.29 11.22
C GLU A 235 -4.18 35.72 9.96
N GLU A 236 -3.02 35.07 10.09
CA GLU A 236 -2.34 34.39 8.98
C GLU A 236 -3.20 33.27 8.40
N VAL A 237 -3.83 32.48 9.27
CA VAL A 237 -4.74 31.42 8.83
C VAL A 237 -5.98 32.01 8.15
N ALA A 238 -6.55 33.10 8.67
CA ALA A 238 -7.67 33.78 8.04
C ALA A 238 -7.30 34.36 6.67
N SER A 239 -6.10 34.93 6.52
CA SER A 239 -5.55 35.39 5.26
C SER A 239 -5.42 34.25 4.23
N LEU A 240 -4.81 33.13 4.62
CA LEU A 240 -4.66 31.96 3.74
C LEU A 240 -6.01 31.35 3.36
N ARG A 241 -6.97 31.27 4.29
CA ARG A 241 -8.35 30.82 3.98
C ARG A 241 -9.04 31.73 2.97
N ARG A 242 -8.88 33.06 3.08
CA ARG A 242 -9.40 34.01 2.08
C ARG A 242 -8.75 33.79 0.72
N LEU A 243 -7.44 33.56 0.67
CA LEU A 243 -6.73 33.28 -0.58
C LEU A 243 -7.21 31.98 -1.25
N VAL A 244 -7.42 30.93 -0.47
CA VAL A 244 -7.99 29.65 -0.90
C VAL A 244 -9.37 29.82 -1.50
N ALA A 245 -10.24 30.58 -0.81
CA ALA A 245 -11.57 30.88 -1.29
C ALA A 245 -11.51 31.62 -2.63
N ARG A 246 -10.71 32.69 -2.73
CA ARG A 246 -10.54 33.46 -3.99
C ARG A 246 -10.06 32.58 -5.14
N ARG A 247 -9.04 31.75 -4.92
CA ARG A 247 -8.46 30.88 -5.97
C ARG A 247 -9.37 29.70 -6.36
N ARG A 248 -10.27 29.26 -5.47
CA ARG A 248 -11.29 28.26 -5.80
C ARG A 248 -12.24 28.74 -6.89
N TRP A 249 -12.59 30.02 -6.87
CA TRP A 249 -13.57 30.61 -7.79
C TRP A 249 -12.92 31.26 -9.03
N ALA A 250 -11.60 31.44 -9.04
CA ALA A 250 -10.86 32.09 -10.13
C ALA A 250 -10.70 31.25 -11.42
N LYS A 251 -11.26 30.03 -11.50
CA LYS A 251 -11.35 29.25 -12.75
C LYS A 251 -12.76 28.70 -12.96
N VAL A 252 -13.67 29.60 -13.31
CA VAL A 252 -14.74 29.38 -14.30
C VAL A 252 -14.59 30.51 -15.32
N GLN A 253 -13.51 30.49 -16.09
CA GLN A 253 -13.40 31.24 -17.33
C GLN A 253 -12.86 30.27 -18.38
N PRO A 254 -13.63 29.94 -19.42
CA PRO A 254 -13.10 29.21 -20.55
C PRO A 254 -12.03 30.08 -21.21
N LEU A 255 -10.90 29.48 -21.56
CA LEU A 255 -9.92 30.11 -22.43
C LEU A 255 -10.64 30.37 -23.76
N CYS A 256 -11.05 31.62 -24.01
CA CYS A 256 -11.42 32.06 -25.35
C CYS A 256 -10.24 31.78 -26.28
N ALA A 257 -10.50 30.97 -27.31
CA ALA A 257 -9.60 30.81 -28.44
C ALA A 257 -9.33 32.19 -29.06
N PRO A 258 -8.08 32.53 -29.44
CA PRO A 258 -7.86 33.71 -30.25
C PRO A 258 -8.49 33.49 -31.63
N ALA A 259 -9.23 34.51 -32.06
CA ALA A 259 -9.90 34.59 -33.33
C ALA A 259 -8.93 34.41 -34.51
N ALA A 260 -9.48 33.84 -35.57
CA ALA A 260 -8.86 33.65 -36.86
C ALA A 260 -8.19 34.93 -37.39
N SER A 261 -6.98 34.78 -37.93
CA SER A 261 -6.50 35.64 -39.01
C SER A 261 -6.36 34.79 -40.25
N SER A 262 -7.22 35.11 -41.22
CA SER A 262 -7.20 34.62 -42.59
C SER A 262 -5.98 35.18 -43.32
N THR A 263 -5.21 34.31 -43.96
CA THR A 263 -4.49 34.63 -45.19
C THR A 263 -4.35 33.36 -46.02
N LEU A 264 -4.90 33.40 -47.23
CA LEU A 264 -4.71 32.44 -48.30
C LEU A 264 -3.23 32.32 -48.68
N ALA A 265 -2.76 31.10 -48.98
CA ALA A 265 -2.29 30.72 -50.32
C ALA A 265 -1.68 29.32 -50.32
N ASP A 266 -2.14 28.52 -51.27
CA ASP A 266 -1.49 27.42 -52.00
C ASP A 266 -0.23 26.75 -51.45
N SER A 267 -0.27 25.42 -51.37
CA SER A 267 0.51 24.50 -52.23
C SER A 267 0.45 23.07 -51.69
N ARG A 268 -0.28 22.18 -52.38
CA ARG A 268 0.03 20.73 -52.46
C ARG A 268 1.23 20.56 -53.41
N PRO A 269 1.99 19.43 -53.43
CA PRO A 269 1.46 18.08 -53.29
C PRO A 269 2.37 16.98 -52.67
N SER A 270 1.76 15.80 -52.52
CA SER A 270 2.32 14.45 -52.67
C SER A 270 3.37 13.93 -51.69
N GLN A 271 3.03 12.83 -51.00
CA GLN A 271 3.81 11.56 -50.96
C GLN A 271 3.04 10.50 -50.15
N THR A 272 2.42 9.54 -50.84
CA THR A 272 2.83 8.12 -51.01
C THR A 272 2.32 7.17 -49.92
N LEU A 273 1.20 6.52 -50.26
CA LEU A 273 0.80 5.22 -49.73
C LEU A 273 1.83 4.17 -50.14
N HIS A 274 2.36 3.43 -49.17
CA HIS A 274 2.86 2.08 -49.42
C HIS A 274 2.22 1.08 -48.45
N GLN A 275 1.41 0.22 -49.06
CA GLN A 275 1.08 -1.12 -48.61
C GLN A 275 2.34 -1.88 -48.16
N LYS A 276 2.23 -2.67 -47.08
CA LYS A 276 2.79 -4.01 -47.05
C LYS A 276 1.88 -4.93 -46.24
N SER A 277 1.28 -5.84 -46.99
CA SER A 277 0.63 -7.09 -46.59
C SER A 277 1.64 -8.13 -46.12
N GLY A 278 1.15 -9.11 -45.37
CA GLY A 278 1.83 -10.32 -44.89
C GLY A 278 1.15 -10.76 -43.60
N VAL A 279 0.01 -11.47 -43.63
CA VAL A 279 -0.12 -12.94 -43.76
C VAL A 279 0.84 -13.62 -42.76
N TRP A 280 0.37 -14.38 -41.76
CA TRP A 280 0.15 -15.82 -41.88
C TRP A 280 -0.75 -16.37 -40.74
N SER A 281 -1.80 -17.07 -41.16
CA SER A 281 -2.19 -18.43 -40.71
C SER A 281 -2.82 -18.62 -39.31
N ALA A 282 -4.16 -18.68 -39.33
CA ALA A 282 -4.97 -19.41 -38.36
C ALA A 282 -5.03 -20.90 -38.74
N LEU A 283 -4.42 -21.76 -37.92
CA LEU A 283 -4.67 -23.20 -37.93
C LEU A 283 -5.70 -23.52 -36.84
N SER A 284 -6.84 -24.02 -37.29
CA SER A 284 -7.90 -24.61 -36.48
C SER A 284 -7.80 -26.13 -36.52
N MET A 285 -8.36 -26.75 -35.48
CA MET A 285 -8.64 -28.18 -35.30
C MET A 285 -7.39 -29.01 -34.98
N THR A 286 -7.35 -29.69 -33.83
CA THR A 286 -8.15 -30.89 -33.63
C THR A 286 -8.19 -31.30 -32.15
N ASN A 287 -9.38 -31.67 -31.70
CA ASN A 287 -9.64 -32.78 -30.78
C ASN A 287 -10.79 -33.53 -31.46
N PRO A 288 -10.87 -34.88 -31.41
CA PRO A 288 -11.31 -35.49 -30.16
C PRO A 288 -10.89 -36.97 -29.89
N THR A 289 -11.09 -37.37 -28.63
CA THR A 289 -11.54 -38.68 -28.07
C THR A 289 -10.76 -39.99 -28.24
N MET A 290 -10.66 -40.70 -27.08
CA MET A 290 -10.80 -42.15 -26.79
C MET A 290 -10.16 -43.14 -27.78
N VAL A 291 -9.26 -44.02 -27.37
CA VAL A 291 -9.35 -45.08 -26.34
C VAL A 291 -7.98 -45.32 -25.71
#